data_AF-A0A090X1C9-F1
#
_entry.id   AF-A0A090X1C9-F1
#
_cell.length_a   1.000
_cell.length_b   1.000
_cell.length_c   1.000
_cell.angle_alpha   90.00
_cell.angle_beta   90.00
_cell.angle_gamma   90.00
#
_symmetry.space_group_name_H-M   'P 1'
#
loop_
_entity.id
_entity.type
_entity.pdbx_description
1 polymer ?
#
loop_
_entity_poly.entity_id
_entity_poly.type
_entity_poly.pdbx_seq_one_letter_code
_entity_poly.pdbx_strand_id
1 'polypeptide(L)' 'MAELADLSGLSKEDFRELIIEERQRELAYESDRLWDLRRKNIVQREVVEAAGLSPEAVAFYPIPQREIDLNPNIN' A
#
# COMPACT_ATOMS: atom_id res chain seq x y z
N MET A 1 -15.96 21.11 9.12
CA MET A 1 -15.12 20.61 8.01
C MET A 1 -14.80 21.79 7.14
N ALA A 2 -13.52 22.10 6.92
CA ALA A 2 -13.13 23.09 5.93
C ALA A 2 -13.11 22.41 4.57
N GLU A 3 -13.76 22.98 3.56
CA GLU A 3 -13.58 22.54 2.19
C GLU A 3 -12.18 22.88 1.71
N LEU A 4 -11.53 21.94 1.02
CA LEU A 4 -10.24 22.15 0.36
C LEU A 4 -10.47 22.87 -0.97
N ALA A 5 -9.50 23.69 -1.37
CA ALA A 5 -9.56 24.39 -2.64
C ALA A 5 -9.35 23.42 -3.82
N ASP A 6 -10.00 23.73 -4.95
CA ASP A 6 -9.83 22.98 -6.18
C ASP A 6 -8.38 23.02 -6.69
N LEU A 7 -7.89 21.86 -7.16
CA LEU A 7 -6.58 21.71 -7.77
C LEU A 7 -6.68 21.87 -9.29
N SER A 8 -5.71 22.56 -9.90
CA SER A 8 -5.64 22.74 -11.35
C SER A 8 -4.20 22.76 -11.87
N GLY A 9 -4.00 22.53 -13.17
CA GLY A 9 -2.69 22.61 -13.83
C GLY A 9 -1.73 21.44 -13.55
N LEU A 10 -2.24 20.32 -13.03
CA LEU A 10 -1.41 19.17 -12.63
C LEU A 10 -0.95 18.34 -13.83
N SER A 11 0.28 17.82 -13.75
CA SER A 11 0.66 16.68 -14.58
C SER A 11 -0.13 15.44 -14.17
N LYS A 12 -0.11 14.41 -15.02
CA LYS A 12 -0.78 13.15 -14.72
C LYS A 12 -0.14 12.43 -13.53
N GLU A 13 1.17 12.59 -13.38
CA GLU A 13 1.97 12.05 -12.30
C GLU A 13 1.60 12.72 -10.98
N ASP A 14 1.64 14.06 -10.92
CA ASP A 14 1.28 14.83 -9.71
C ASP A 14 -0.15 14.53 -9.27
N PHE A 15 -1.08 14.46 -10.24
CA PHE A 15 -2.48 14.12 -9.96
C PHE A 15 -2.62 12.73 -9.32
N ARG A 16 -1.81 11.76 -9.75
CA ARG A 16 -1.84 10.40 -9.17
C ARG A 16 -1.25 10.35 -7.77
N GLU A 17 -0.24 11.16 -7.48
CA GLU A 17 0.33 11.26 -6.13
C GLU A 17 -0.69 11.88 -5.16
N LEU A 18 -1.34 12.97 -5.58
CA LEU A 18 -2.41 13.60 -4.81
C LEU A 18 -3.60 12.66 -4.54
N ILE A 19 -3.97 11.81 -5.50
CA ILE A 19 -5.00 10.77 -5.28
C ILE A 19 -4.56 9.78 -4.18
N ILE A 20 -3.29 9.38 -4.15
CA ILE A 20 -2.79 8.43 -3.13
C ILE A 20 -2.83 9.06 -1.74
N GLU A 21 -2.49 10.34 -1.64
CA GLU A 21 -2.59 11.09 -0.39
C GLU A 21 -4.05 11.26 0.06
N GLU A 22 -4.96 11.61 -0.86
CA GLU A 22 -6.36 11.80 -0.51
C GLU A 22 -7.03 10.50 -0.10
N ARG A 23 -6.73 9.39 -0.78
CA ARG A 23 -7.23 8.06 -0.38
C ARG A 23 -6.75 7.67 1.02
N GLN A 24 -5.54 8.05 1.42
CA GLN A 24 -5.06 7.80 2.78
C GLN A 24 -5.87 8.57 3.82
N ARG A 25 -6.27 9.81 3.51
CA ARG A 25 -7.05 10.67 4.41
C ARG A 25 -8.51 10.23 4.48
N GLU A 26 -9.14 10.02 3.33
CA GLU A 26 -10.56 9.72 3.22
C GLU A 26 -10.89 8.31 3.72
N LEU A 27 -10.06 7.31 3.37
CA LEU A 27 -10.28 5.89 3.73
C LEU A 27 -9.45 5.48 4.96
N ALA A 28 -9.15 6.44 5.84
CA ALA A 28 -8.38 6.19 7.04
C ALA A 28 -9.12 5.19 7.94
N TYR A 29 -8.39 4.19 8.45
CA TYR A 29 -8.93 3.11 9.30
C TYR A 29 -9.92 2.15 8.62
N GLU A 30 -10.00 2.14 7.29
CA GLU A 30 -10.88 1.23 6.51
C GLU A 30 -10.14 0.02 5.90
N SER A 31 -8.89 -0.22 6.30
CA SER A 31 -8.02 -1.30 5.80
C SER A 31 -7.57 -1.17 4.34
N ASP A 32 -7.75 -0.02 3.69
CA ASP A 32 -7.33 0.22 2.30
C ASP A 32 -5.83 0.51 2.13
N ARG A 33 -5.22 1.22 3.10
CA ARG A 33 -3.89 1.84 2.91
C ARG A 33 -2.82 0.84 2.48
N LEU A 34 -2.77 -0.35 3.09
CA LEU A 34 -1.75 -1.34 2.75
C LEU A 34 -1.89 -1.83 1.29
N TRP A 35 -3.11 -2.00 0.81
CA TRP A 35 -3.38 -2.42 -0.56
C TRP A 35 -3.01 -1.35 -1.58
N ASP A 36 -3.27 -0.07 -1.25
CA ASP A 36 -2.83 1.06 -2.06
C ASP A 36 -1.31 1.13 -2.20
N LEU A 37 -0.58 0.92 -1.10
CA LEU A 37 0.87 0.90 -1.10
C LEU A 37 1.44 -0.29 -1.89
N ARG A 38 0.86 -1.49 -1.72
CA ARG A 38 1.30 -2.72 -2.40
C ARG A 38 1.07 -2.65 -3.91
N ARG A 39 -0.13 -2.27 -4.36
CA ARG A 39 -0.45 -2.20 -5.81
C ARG A 39 0.35 -1.13 -6.55
N LYS A 40 0.89 -0.15 -5.83
CA LYS A 40 1.77 0.90 -6.36
C LYS A 40 3.26 0.61 -6.15
N ASN A 41 3.60 -0.47 -5.46
CA ASN A 41 4.97 -0.84 -5.09
C ASN A 41 5.73 0.26 -4.33
N ILE A 42 5.07 0.90 -3.36
CA ILE A 42 5.62 2.03 -2.58
C ILE A 42 5.63 1.78 -1.07
N VAL A 43 5.40 0.55 -0.60
CA VAL A 43 5.38 0.22 0.85
C VAL A 43 6.66 0.68 1.55
N GLN A 44 7.83 0.31 1.00
CA GLN A 44 9.13 0.67 1.60
C GLN A 44 9.46 2.17 1.49
N ARG A 45 8.82 2.89 0.56
CA ARG A 45 8.96 4.34 0.41
C ARG A 45 8.16 5.09 1.49
N GLU A 46 6.97 4.60 1.80
CA GLU A 46 5.98 5.28 2.65
C GLU A 46 5.97 4.79 4.10
N VAL A 47 6.52 3.61 4.39
CA VAL A 47 6.52 2.98 5.73
C VAL A 47 7.97 2.75 6.17
N VAL A 48 8.43 3.55 7.13
CA VAL A 48 9.82 3.54 7.61
C VAL A 48 10.20 2.19 8.20
N GLU A 49 9.29 1.56 8.93
CA GLU A 49 9.48 0.25 9.55
C GLU A 49 9.66 -0.87 8.52
N ALA A 50 9.21 -0.66 7.28
CA ALA A 50 9.34 -1.62 6.20
C ALA A 50 10.70 -1.54 5.47
N ALA A 51 11.54 -0.55 5.77
CA ALA A 51 12.81 -0.34 5.07
C ALA A 51 13.78 -1.54 5.18
N GLY A 52 13.72 -2.28 6.29
CA GLY A 52 14.55 -3.47 6.51
C GLY A 52 13.96 -4.79 5.99
N LEU A 53 12.73 -4.77 5.46
CA LEU A 53 12.04 -5.97 4.95
C LEU A 53 12.41 -6.24 3.50
N SER A 54 12.32 -7.50 3.07
CA SER A 54 12.52 -7.85 1.66
C SER A 54 11.33 -7.37 0.80
N PRO A 55 11.53 -7.14 -0.52
CA PRO A 55 10.44 -6.81 -1.44
C PRO A 55 9.27 -7.80 -1.37
N GLU A 56 9.57 -9.09 -1.18
CA GLU A 56 8.57 -10.15 -1.09
C GLU A 56 7.77 -10.08 0.21
N ALA A 57 8.45 -9.82 1.34
CA ALA A 57 7.80 -9.65 2.64
C ALA A 57 6.88 -8.43 2.71
N VAL A 58 7.18 -7.35 1.98
CA VAL A 58 6.29 -6.18 1.92
C VAL A 58 5.14 -6.36 0.93
N ALA A 59 5.36 -7.12 -0.15
CA ALA A 59 4.37 -7.34 -1.19
C ALA A 59 3.27 -8.34 -0.78
N PHE A 60 3.62 -9.39 -0.04
CA PHE A 60 2.71 -10.51 0.23
C PHE A 60 2.59 -10.82 1.73
N TYR A 61 1.50 -11.50 2.07
CA TYR A 61 1.43 -12.22 3.34
C TYR A 61 2.10 -13.59 3.16
N PRO A 62 2.75 -14.13 4.21
CA PRO A 62 3.31 -15.47 4.15
C PRO A 62 2.20 -16.51 4.07
N ILE A 63 2.46 -17.60 3.37
CA ILE A 63 1.61 -18.80 3.44
C ILE A 63 1.68 -19.33 4.87
N PRO A 64 0.54 -19.65 5.52
CA PRO A 64 0.58 -20.18 6.88
C PRO A 64 1.36 -21.49 6.95
N GLN A 65 2.26 -21.63 7.92
CA GLN A 65 3.15 -22.79 8.06
C GLN A 65 2.38 -24.13 8.08
N ARG A 66 1.23 -24.16 8.77
CA ARG A 66 0.37 -25.34 8.82
C ARG A 66 -0.09 -25.81 7.43
N GLU A 67 -0.36 -24.90 6.50
CA GLU A 67 -0.77 -25.26 5.14
C GLU A 67 0.41 -25.85 4.36
N ILE A 68 1.61 -25.31 4.58
CA ILE A 68 2.87 -25.85 4.02
C ILE A 68 3.13 -27.27 4.56
N ASP A 69 2.97 -27.47 5.87
CA ASP A 69 3.20 -28.78 6.51
C ASP A 69 2.19 -29.84 6.06
N LEU A 70 0.95 -29.44 5.75
CA LEU A 70 -0.14 -30.35 5.34
C LEU A 70 -0.10 -30.72 3.86
N ASN A 71 0.45 -29.87 2.99
CA ASN A 71 0.50 -30.12 1.55
C ASN A 71 1.93 -29.97 1.00
N PRO A 72 2.67 -31.07 0.78
CA PRO A 72 4.04 -31.03 0.28
C PRO A 72 4.18 -30.50 -1.17
N ASN A 73 3.07 -30.25 -1.87
CA ASN A 73 3.06 -29.58 -3.18
C ASN A 73 2.91 -28.05 -3.08
N ILE A 74 2.84 -27.49 -1.87
CA ILE A 74 2.96 -26.06 -1.64
C ILE A 74 4.45 -25.76 -1.45
N ASN A 75 4.98 -24.93 -2.34
CA ASN A 75 6.37 -24.51 -2.37
C ASN A 75 6.48 -23.00 -2.52
#